data_AF-A0A1B8FN51-F1
#
_entry.id   AF-A0A1B8FN51-F1
#
_cell.length_a   1.000
_cell.length_b   1.000
_cell.length_c   1.000
_cell.angle_alpha   90.00
_cell.angle_beta   90.00
_cell.angle_gamma   90.00
#
_symmetry.space_group_name_H-M   'P 1'
#
loop_
_entity.id
_entity.type
_entity.pdbx_description
1 polymer ?
#
loop_
_entity_poly.entity_id
_entity_poly.type
_entity_poly.pdbx_seq_one_letter_code
_entity_poly.pdbx_strand_id
1 'polypeptide(L)'
;MHLTPPSILNFGEGVENYREFGYNWTGIPHEAPAVVALKDDDEGQTSIYVFWKGDTETKHWRFYEIYANGKRELLGTAARKSFETVLTVERTGIRNVQVVALGAEGEKLVESSVVKPDVLIQEYKGSESVKSSKGGSKSSSKSSTKIEKPCGSGFMGWLMFKGQKIIRPQDL
;
A
#
# COMPACT_ATOMS: atom_id res chain seq x y z
N MET A 1 -44.92 7.05 47.64
CA MET A 1 -43.47 7.15 47.36
C MET A 1 -43.19 6.21 46.20
N HIS A 2 -42.99 6.76 45.00
CA HIS A 2 -42.89 5.99 43.75
C HIS A 2 -41.40 5.75 43.46
N LEU A 3 -40.94 4.50 43.60
CA LEU A 3 -39.57 4.10 43.28
C LEU A 3 -39.56 3.59 41.83
N THR A 4 -38.96 4.35 40.92
CA THR A 4 -38.67 3.87 39.56
C THR A 4 -37.46 2.92 39.63
N PRO A 5 -37.54 1.70 39.04
CA PRO A 5 -36.39 0.81 39.00
C PRO A 5 -35.30 1.37 38.06
N PRO A 6 -34.01 1.04 38.29
CA PRO A 6 -32.93 1.49 37.43
C PRO A 6 -33.10 0.84 36.05
N SER A 7 -33.06 1.67 35.01
CA SER A 7 -32.95 1.24 33.62
C SER A 7 -31.63 0.47 33.45
N ILE A 8 -31.72 -0.85 33.50
CA ILE A 8 -30.67 -1.75 33.01
C ILE A 8 -30.51 -1.44 31.53
N LEU A 9 -29.33 -0.94 31.15
CA LEU A 9 -28.94 -0.84 29.74
C LEU A 9 -28.88 -2.26 29.17
N ASN A 10 -29.95 -2.64 28.48
CA ASN A 10 -30.06 -3.88 27.72
C ASN A 10 -29.13 -3.78 26.50
N PHE A 11 -27.92 -4.32 26.59
CA PHE A 11 -27.16 -4.65 25.39
C PHE A 11 -27.88 -5.85 24.77
N GLY A 12 -28.53 -5.64 23.61
CA GLY A 12 -29.38 -6.64 22.97
C GLY A 12 -28.70 -8.00 22.83
N GLU A 13 -29.50 -9.08 22.83
CA GLU A 13 -28.99 -10.44 22.60
C GLU A 13 -28.10 -10.46 21.34
N GLY A 14 -26.85 -10.91 21.51
CA GLY A 14 -25.86 -10.99 20.44
C GLY A 14 -24.74 -9.94 20.47
N VAL A 15 -24.63 -9.10 21.51
CA VAL A 15 -23.46 -8.22 21.66
C VAL A 15 -22.26 -9.03 22.18
N GLU A 16 -21.35 -9.37 21.28
CA GLU A 16 -20.05 -9.94 21.62
C GLU A 16 -19.08 -8.83 22.04
N ASN A 17 -18.53 -8.96 23.25
CA ASN A 17 -17.48 -8.08 23.74
C ASN A 17 -16.13 -8.74 23.46
N TYR A 18 -15.43 -8.26 22.45
CA TYR A 18 -14.12 -8.77 22.09
C TYR A 18 -13.07 -8.22 23.08
N ARG A 19 -12.43 -9.11 23.85
CA ARG A 19 -11.31 -8.76 24.74
C ARG A 19 -10.04 -9.47 24.27
N GLU A 20 -9.04 -8.70 23.88
CA GLU A 20 -7.68 -9.19 23.60
C GLU A 20 -6.84 -9.13 24.88
N PHE A 21 -6.20 -10.25 25.24
CA PHE A 21 -5.20 -10.28 26.30
C PHE A 21 -3.83 -10.00 25.69
N GLY A 22 -3.25 -8.84 26.01
CA GLY A 22 -1.91 -8.48 25.58
C GLY A 22 -0.84 -9.18 26.40
N TYR A 23 -0.23 -10.22 25.85
CA TYR A 23 1.02 -10.79 26.35
C TYR A 23 2.20 -10.30 25.47
N ASN A 24 3.42 -10.31 26.04
CA ASN A 24 4.62 -10.05 25.25
C ASN A 24 4.77 -11.18 24.23
N TRP A 25 4.58 -10.87 22.95
CA TRP A 25 4.63 -11.84 21.86
C TRP A 25 5.89 -11.62 21.04
N THR A 26 6.59 -12.71 20.74
CA THR A 26 7.70 -12.77 19.81
C THR A 26 7.27 -13.66 18.66
N GLY A 27 7.38 -13.17 17.43
CA GLY A 27 7.00 -13.90 16.22
C GLY A 27 8.06 -13.74 15.13
N ILE A 28 8.49 -14.87 14.57
CA ILE A 28 9.17 -14.93 13.28
C ILE A 28 8.26 -15.75 12.37
N PRO A 29 7.55 -15.13 11.40
CA PRO A 29 6.70 -15.86 10.47
C PRO A 29 7.49 -16.91 9.70
N HIS A 30 6.86 -18.06 9.43
CA HIS A 30 7.42 -19.06 8.52
C HIS A 30 7.44 -18.60 7.06
N GLU A 31 6.61 -17.62 6.72
CA GLU A 31 6.55 -17.03 5.38
C GLU A 31 7.67 -16.01 5.18
N ALA A 32 8.28 -16.05 4.00
CA ALA A 32 9.26 -15.05 3.58
C ALA A 32 8.59 -13.67 3.43
N PRO A 33 9.32 -12.57 3.68
CA PRO A 33 8.79 -11.23 3.46
C PRO A 33 8.43 -11.02 1.98
N ALA A 34 7.33 -10.31 1.74
CA ALA A 34 6.92 -9.93 0.40
C ALA A 34 7.77 -8.74 -0.08
N VAL A 35 8.27 -8.81 -1.30
CA VAL A 35 9.13 -7.76 -1.89
C VAL A 35 8.57 -7.35 -3.24
N VAL A 36 8.52 -6.04 -3.48
CA VAL A 36 8.20 -5.44 -4.78
C VAL A 36 9.29 -4.44 -5.11
N ALA A 37 9.86 -4.53 -6.32
CA ALA A 37 10.82 -3.57 -6.81
C ALA A 37 10.22 -2.84 -8.02
N LEU A 38 10.24 -1.51 -7.99
CA LEU A 38 9.67 -0.65 -9.01
C LEU A 38 10.76 0.26 -9.55
N LYS A 39 11.05 0.18 -10.84
CA LYS A 39 11.97 1.08 -11.53
C LYS A 39 11.22 2.27 -12.11
N ASP A 40 11.72 3.45 -11.83
CA ASP A 40 11.31 4.70 -12.43
C ASP A 40 12.41 5.11 -13.41
N ASP A 41 12.17 4.85 -14.70
CA ASP A 41 13.14 5.14 -15.75
C ASP A 41 13.25 6.66 -16.02
N ASP A 42 12.22 7.45 -15.66
CA ASP A 42 12.19 8.90 -15.85
C ASP A 42 13.01 9.62 -14.76
N GLU A 43 12.83 9.20 -13.50
CA GLU A 43 13.58 9.73 -12.35
C GLU A 43 14.95 9.04 -12.14
N GLY A 44 15.23 7.97 -12.89
CA GLY A 44 16.53 7.29 -12.82
C GLY A 44 16.75 6.50 -11.53
N GLN A 45 15.67 6.05 -10.88
CA GLN A 45 15.71 5.40 -9.58
C GLN A 45 14.94 4.07 -9.55
N THR A 46 15.25 3.22 -8.57
CA THR A 46 14.51 2.00 -8.28
C THR A 46 14.09 2.00 -6.81
N SER A 47 12.79 1.92 -6.56
CA SER A 47 12.20 1.82 -5.22
C SER A 47 11.88 0.37 -4.89
N ILE A 48 12.42 -0.12 -3.78
CA ILE A 48 12.24 -1.50 -3.31
C ILE A 48 11.44 -1.47 -2.03
N TYR A 49 10.24 -2.03 -2.08
CA TYR A 49 9.31 -2.17 -0.97
C TYR A 49 9.44 -3.56 -0.38
N VAL A 50 9.53 -3.63 0.93
CA VAL A 50 9.46 -4.89 1.69
C VAL A 50 8.30 -4.80 2.69
N PHE A 51 7.51 -5.86 2.73
CA PHE A 51 6.36 -6.00 3.60
C PHE A 51 6.44 -7.31 4.39
N TRP A 52 6.37 -7.21 5.72
CA TRP A 52 6.40 -8.38 6.59
C TRP A 52 5.52 -8.22 7.84
N LYS A 53 4.41 -8.97 7.85
CA LYS A 53 3.46 -9.01 8.97
C LYS A 53 3.81 -10.12 9.95
N GLY A 54 3.56 -9.88 11.23
CA GLY A 54 3.75 -10.89 12.28
C GLY A 54 5.21 -11.12 12.70
N ASP A 55 6.17 -10.41 12.11
CA ASP A 55 7.55 -10.40 12.58
C ASP A 55 7.75 -9.37 13.71
N THR A 56 8.46 -9.74 14.76
CA THR A 56 8.86 -8.82 15.86
C THR A 56 10.37 -8.65 15.97
N GLU A 57 11.13 -9.55 15.35
CA GLU A 57 12.56 -9.68 15.60
C GLU A 57 13.41 -8.84 14.64
N THR A 58 12.94 -8.59 13.41
CA THR A 58 13.73 -7.79 12.44
C THR A 58 13.95 -6.38 12.93
N LYS A 59 15.21 -5.96 12.95
CA LYS A 59 15.63 -4.58 13.20
C LYS A 59 16.11 -3.89 11.94
N HIS A 60 16.76 -4.63 11.04
CA HIS A 60 17.32 -4.07 9.82
C HIS A 60 17.03 -4.94 8.60
N TRP A 61 16.93 -4.29 7.46
CA TRP A 61 16.83 -4.88 6.15
C TRP A 61 18.12 -4.65 5.38
N ARG A 62 18.65 -5.68 4.71
CA ARG A 62 19.69 -5.55 3.68
C ARG A 62 19.09 -5.87 2.32
N PHE A 63 19.36 -5.01 1.35
CA PHE A 63 18.87 -5.13 -0.01
C PHE A 63 20.04 -5.50 -0.92
N TYR A 64 19.87 -6.52 -1.74
CA TYR A 64 20.91 -7.03 -2.62
C TYR A 64 20.42 -7.08 -4.07
N GLU A 65 21.33 -6.80 -4.99
CA GLU A 65 21.21 -7.21 -6.39
C GLU A 65 21.87 -8.59 -6.57
N ILE A 66 21.17 -9.49 -7.27
CA ILE A 66 21.64 -10.84 -7.58
C ILE A 66 22.03 -10.95 -9.05
N TYR A 67 23.31 -11.16 -9.32
CA TYR A 67 23.81 -11.35 -10.68
C TYR A 67 23.65 -12.79 -11.16
N ALA A 68 23.68 -13.00 -12.48
CA ALA A 68 23.51 -14.31 -13.11
C ALA A 68 24.59 -15.34 -12.69
N ASN A 69 25.77 -14.86 -12.28
CA ASN A 69 26.85 -15.70 -11.75
C ASN A 69 26.67 -16.04 -10.25
N GLY A 70 25.54 -15.67 -9.64
CA GLY A 70 25.25 -15.88 -8.21
C GLY A 70 25.91 -14.87 -7.27
N LYS A 71 26.71 -13.93 -7.79
CA LYS A 71 27.28 -12.85 -6.97
C LYS A 71 26.15 -11.96 -6.45
N ARG A 72 26.24 -11.58 -5.17
CA ARG A 72 25.35 -10.61 -4.54
C ARG A 72 26.09 -9.27 -4.35
N GLU A 73 25.46 -8.16 -4.70
CA GLU A 73 25.94 -6.80 -4.44
C GLU A 73 24.97 -6.08 -3.50
N LEU A 74 25.49 -5.41 -2.47
CA LEU A 74 24.67 -4.68 -1.52
C LEU A 74 24.19 -3.37 -2.17
N LEU A 75 22.87 -3.21 -2.27
CA LEU A 75 22.21 -1.99 -2.72
C LEU A 75 22.07 -0.97 -1.59
N GLY A 76 21.84 -1.46 -0.37
CA GLY A 76 21.71 -0.61 0.81
C GLY A 76 21.10 -1.33 2.00
N THR A 77 20.90 -0.56 3.07
CA THR A 77 20.30 -1.01 4.32
C THR A 77 19.23 -0.03 4.78
N ALA A 78 18.14 -0.55 5.36
CA ALA A 78 17.12 0.27 6.00
C ALA A 78 16.77 -0.30 7.38
N ALA A 79 16.61 0.57 8.38
CA ALA A 79 16.02 0.17 9.65
C ALA A 79 14.53 -0.15 9.44
N ARG A 80 14.03 -1.21 10.07
CA ARG A 80 12.61 -1.53 10.04
C ARG A 80 11.84 -0.47 10.83
N LYS A 81 10.89 0.19 10.17
CA LYS A 81 10.05 1.23 10.80
C LYS A 81 8.66 0.72 11.20
N SER A 82 8.12 -0.22 10.43
CA SER A 82 6.78 -0.77 10.61
C SER A 82 6.70 -2.15 9.91
N PHE A 83 5.50 -2.57 9.53
CA PHE A 83 5.27 -3.73 8.67
C PHE A 83 5.79 -3.52 7.25
N GLU A 84 5.85 -2.26 6.80
CA GLU A 84 6.39 -1.88 5.49
C GLU A 84 7.67 -1.06 5.66
N THR A 85 8.63 -1.26 4.77
CA THR A 85 9.85 -0.45 4.67
C THR A 85 10.23 -0.32 3.20
N VAL A 86 10.74 0.85 2.82
CA VAL A 86 11.18 1.14 1.45
C VAL A 86 12.65 1.56 1.44
N LEU A 87 13.38 1.09 0.43
CA LEU A 87 14.69 1.60 0.04
C LEU A 87 14.61 2.14 -1.38
N THR A 88 14.99 3.39 -1.58
CA THR A 88 15.14 3.99 -2.92
C THR A 88 16.62 4.00 -3.28
N VAL A 89 16.93 3.48 -4.48
CA VAL A 89 18.28 3.45 -5.04
C VAL A 89 18.30 4.36 -6.26
N GLU A 90 19.19 5.35 -6.30
CA GLU A 90 19.40 6.26 -7.43
C GLU A 90 20.14 5.55 -8.60
N ARG A 91 19.57 4.44 -9.05
CA ARG A 91 20.09 3.59 -10.12
C ARG A 91 18.95 2.85 -10.79
N THR A 92 18.93 2.87 -12.11
CA THR A 92 18.13 1.97 -12.95
C THR A 92 18.97 0.79 -13.44
N GLY A 93 18.31 -0.25 -13.96
CA GLY A 93 18.98 -1.43 -14.51
C GLY A 93 19.32 -2.54 -13.51
N ILE A 94 18.82 -2.44 -12.27
CA ILE A 94 18.84 -3.54 -11.30
C ILE A 94 18.02 -4.70 -11.87
N ARG A 95 18.59 -5.91 -11.91
CA ARG A 95 17.95 -7.05 -12.59
C ARG A 95 17.16 -7.95 -11.67
N ASN A 96 17.73 -8.29 -10.53
CA ASN A 96 17.16 -9.22 -9.57
C ASN A 96 17.41 -8.66 -8.17
N VAL A 97 16.37 -8.53 -7.37
CA VAL A 97 16.41 -7.99 -6.02
C VAL A 97 16.13 -9.11 -5.03
N GLN A 98 16.93 -9.17 -3.97
CA GLN A 98 16.68 -10.01 -2.80
C GLN A 98 16.83 -9.17 -1.53
N VAL A 99 15.96 -9.39 -0.55
CA VAL A 99 15.97 -8.69 0.73
C VAL A 99 16.23 -9.68 1.84
N VAL A 100 17.05 -9.28 2.81
CA VAL A 100 17.41 -10.08 3.97
C VAL A 100 17.00 -9.36 5.24
N ALA A 101 16.20 -10.02 6.05
CA ALA A 101 15.84 -9.60 7.39
C ALA A 101 16.98 -9.89 8.37
N LEU A 102 17.36 -8.90 9.17
CA LEU A 102 18.39 -9.01 10.19
C LEU A 102 17.82 -8.66 11.56
N GLY A 103 18.25 -9.41 12.57
CA GLY A 103 17.92 -9.15 13.97
C GLY A 103 18.78 -8.05 14.58
N ALA A 104 18.75 -7.96 15.91
CA ALA A 104 19.38 -6.87 16.66
C ALA A 104 20.92 -6.93 16.64
N GLU A 105 21.49 -8.12 16.52
CA GLU A 105 22.94 -8.34 16.48
C GLU A 105 23.47 -8.40 15.03
N GLY A 106 22.59 -8.20 14.04
CA GLY A 106 22.92 -8.28 12.62
C GLY A 106 22.96 -9.71 12.08
N GLU A 107 22.48 -10.67 12.86
CA GLU A 107 22.24 -12.05 12.48
C GLU A 107 21.16 -12.15 11.40
N LYS A 108 21.33 -13.08 10.48
CA LYS A 108 20.37 -13.33 9.41
C LYS A 108 19.17 -14.10 9.98
N LEU A 109 17.98 -13.51 9.86
CA LEU A 109 16.73 -14.16 10.24
C LEU A 109 16.13 -14.90 9.05
N VAL A 110 15.81 -14.17 7.97
CA VAL A 110 15.08 -14.68 6.80
C VAL A 110 15.57 -14.00 5.52
N GLU A 111 15.56 -14.74 4.40
CA GLU A 111 15.75 -14.19 3.06
C GLU A 111 14.43 -14.18 2.30
N SER A 112 14.18 -13.13 1.51
CA SER A 112 13.07 -13.09 0.57
C SER A 112 13.34 -13.99 -0.64
N SER A 113 12.29 -14.24 -1.42
CA SER A 113 12.43 -14.66 -2.81
C SER A 113 13.12 -13.58 -3.64
N VAL A 114 13.69 -13.99 -4.77
CA VAL A 114 14.32 -13.07 -5.73
C VAL A 114 13.24 -12.52 -6.65
N VAL A 115 13.14 -11.19 -6.76
CA VAL A 115 12.14 -10.50 -7.59
C VAL A 115 12.82 -9.67 -8.68
N LYS A 116 12.15 -9.48 -9.81
CA LYS A 116 12.61 -8.59 -10.88
C LYS A 116 11.93 -7.23 -10.72
N PRO A 117 12.64 -6.10 -10.94
CA PRO A 117 12.00 -4.80 -10.91
C PRO A 117 11.00 -4.63 -12.06
N ASP A 118 9.78 -4.19 -11.72
CA ASP A 118 8.73 -3.82 -12.67
C ASP A 118 8.74 -2.31 -12.91
N VAL A 119 8.15 -1.86 -14.03
CA VAL A 119 8.06 -0.43 -14.36
C VAL A 119 7.08 0.26 -13.41
N LEU A 120 7.50 1.38 -12.82
CA LEU A 120 6.61 2.27 -12.08
C LEU A 120 5.65 2.94 -13.07
N ILE A 121 4.38 2.59 -13.01
CA ILE A 121 3.33 3.23 -13.81
C ILE A 121 2.82 4.44 -13.03
N GLN A 122 3.23 5.65 -13.40
CA GLN A 122 2.64 6.88 -12.83
C GLN A 122 1.27 7.17 -13.46
N GLU A 123 0.36 7.75 -12.66
CA GLU A 123 -0.96 8.16 -13.15
C GLU A 123 -0.89 9.29 -14.18
N TYR A 124 -1.76 9.21 -15.17
CA TYR A 124 -1.94 10.22 -16.22
C TYR A 124 -2.36 11.58 -15.64
N LYS A 125 -1.48 12.57 -15.72
CA LYS A 125 -1.82 13.98 -15.48
C LYS A 125 -2.32 14.61 -16.78
N GLY A 126 -3.64 14.60 -16.98
CA GLY A 126 -4.26 15.30 -18.12
C GLY A 126 -4.09 16.81 -18.00
N SER A 127 -3.40 17.43 -18.97
CA SER A 127 -3.38 18.89 -19.12
C SER A 127 -4.63 19.35 -19.87
N GLU A 128 -5.55 20.04 -19.19
CA GLU A 128 -6.61 20.80 -19.88
C GLU A 128 -6.00 22.02 -20.58
N SER A 129 -5.71 21.89 -21.87
CA SER A 129 -5.39 23.04 -22.73
C SER A 129 -6.66 23.60 -23.37
N VAL A 130 -7.41 24.43 -22.64
CA VAL A 130 -8.45 25.27 -23.27
C VAL A 130 -7.76 26.46 -23.92
N LYS A 131 -7.71 26.45 -25.25
CA LYS A 131 -7.27 27.60 -26.07
C LYS A 131 -8.32 28.72 -25.93
N SER A 132 -7.93 29.83 -25.31
CA SER A 132 -8.68 31.09 -25.35
C SER A 132 -8.42 31.79 -26.69
N SER A 133 -9.45 31.88 -27.53
CA SER A 133 -9.49 32.83 -28.65
C SER A 133 -10.78 33.66 -28.54
N LYS A 134 -10.58 34.98 -28.56
CA LYS A 134 -11.52 36.07 -28.25
C LYS A 134 -12.39 36.42 -29.47
N GLY A 135 -13.70 36.67 -29.27
CA GLY A 135 -14.56 37.37 -30.24
C GLY A 135 -16.03 36.99 -30.14
N GLY A 136 -16.89 37.89 -29.63
CA GLY A 136 -18.25 37.56 -29.19
C GLY A 136 -19.41 37.97 -30.11
N SER A 137 -20.64 37.58 -29.72
CA SER A 137 -21.87 38.40 -29.76
C SER A 137 -23.11 37.67 -29.20
N LYS A 138 -23.80 38.38 -28.29
CA LYS A 138 -25.25 38.53 -28.01
C LYS A 138 -26.19 37.35 -27.66
N SER A 139 -26.91 37.58 -26.54
CA SER A 139 -28.33 37.29 -26.19
C SER A 139 -28.76 35.81 -26.19
N SER A 140 -29.60 35.26 -25.33
CA SER A 140 -30.56 35.67 -24.28
C SER A 140 -30.94 34.35 -23.57
N SER A 141 -31.18 34.25 -22.27
CA SER A 141 -32.50 34.45 -21.63
C SER A 141 -32.49 33.71 -20.27
N LYS A 142 -33.39 34.15 -19.38
CA LYS A 142 -33.50 33.90 -17.93
C LYS A 142 -33.64 32.43 -17.50
N SER A 143 -33.10 32.11 -16.30
CA SER A 143 -33.74 31.33 -15.20
C SER A 143 -32.67 31.10 -14.11
N SER A 144 -32.64 31.85 -13.01
CA SER A 144 -33.41 31.75 -11.75
C SER A 144 -32.55 31.20 -10.58
N THR A 145 -32.47 32.03 -9.52
CA THR A 145 -32.33 31.70 -8.08
C THR A 145 -31.11 30.92 -7.52
N LYS A 146 -30.15 31.69 -6.98
CA LYS A 146 -29.65 31.74 -5.57
C LYS A 146 -29.91 30.45 -4.73
N ILE A 147 -28.93 29.79 -4.09
CA ILE A 147 -28.33 30.15 -2.78
C ILE A 147 -27.19 29.15 -2.43
N GLU A 148 -26.03 29.71 -2.04
CA GLU A 148 -25.01 29.33 -1.04
C GLU A 148 -24.30 27.94 -1.00
N LYS A 149 -22.97 28.01 -0.85
CA LYS A 149 -22.08 26.97 -0.29
C LYS A 149 -22.12 27.10 1.25
N PRO A 150 -21.82 26.05 2.07
CA PRO A 150 -20.41 25.73 2.33
C PRO A 150 -20.08 24.26 2.70
N CYS A 151 -18.77 23.96 2.59
CA CYS A 151 -17.92 23.15 3.47
C CYS A 151 -18.34 21.72 3.86
N GLY A 152 -17.43 20.78 3.59
CA GLY A 152 -17.12 19.72 4.55
C GLY A 152 -17.17 18.30 4.02
N SER A 153 -16.03 17.61 4.16
CA SER A 153 -15.91 16.18 4.43
C SER A 153 -16.43 15.18 3.40
N GLY A 154 -15.45 14.54 2.73
CA GLY A 154 -15.32 13.09 2.67
C GLY A 154 -16.38 12.30 1.93
N PHE A 155 -16.01 11.76 0.76
CA PHE A 155 -16.57 10.49 0.31
C PHE A 155 -15.48 9.67 -0.38
N MET A 156 -15.14 8.56 0.29
CA MET A 156 -14.23 7.51 -0.14
C MET A 156 -14.92 6.72 -1.26
N GLY A 157 -14.42 6.87 -2.49
CA GLY A 157 -14.95 6.21 -3.67
C GLY A 157 -14.55 4.73 -3.72
N TRP A 158 -15.48 3.88 -3.32
CA TRP A 158 -15.52 2.45 -3.58
C TRP A 158 -15.33 2.17 -5.08
N LEU A 159 -14.23 1.51 -5.47
CA LEU A 159 -14.10 0.94 -6.81
C LEU A 159 -14.40 -0.56 -6.78
N MET A 160 -15.60 -0.87 -7.27
CA MET A 160 -16.11 -2.22 -7.52
C MET A 160 -15.31 -2.90 -8.64
N PHE A 161 -14.83 -4.11 -8.39
CA PHE A 161 -14.41 -5.03 -9.43
C PHE A 161 -15.62 -5.47 -10.27
N LYS A 162 -15.56 -5.25 -11.58
CA LYS A 162 -16.42 -5.94 -12.56
C LYS A 162 -15.53 -6.65 -13.58
N GLY A 163 -15.65 -7.98 -13.62
CA GLY A 163 -15.44 -8.77 -14.84
C GLY A 163 -14.26 -9.74 -14.86
N GLN A 164 -14.33 -10.85 -14.13
CA GLN A 164 -13.59 -12.07 -14.46
C GLN A 164 -14.50 -12.99 -15.31
N LYS A 165 -14.08 -13.29 -16.54
CA LYS A 165 -14.68 -14.35 -17.36
C LYS A 165 -14.18 -15.71 -16.87
N ILE A 166 -15.09 -16.50 -16.32
CA ILE A 166 -14.91 -17.89 -15.92
C ILE A 166 -14.94 -18.78 -17.17
N ILE A 167 -13.87 -19.53 -17.42
CA ILE A 167 -13.83 -20.65 -18.36
C ILE A 167 -14.31 -21.89 -17.60
N ARG A 168 -15.36 -22.56 -18.08
CA ARG A 168 -15.82 -23.85 -17.55
C ARG A 168 -15.12 -25.00 -18.31
N PRO A 169 -14.77 -26.12 -17.66
CA PRO A 169 -14.22 -27.28 -18.35
C PRO A 169 -15.33 -28.30 -18.62
N GLN A 170 -15.93 -28.30 -19.81
CA GLN A 170 -16.58 -29.47 -20.44
C GLN A 170 -16.56 -29.30 -21.96
N ASP A 171 -15.49 -29.80 -22.57
CA ASP A 171 -15.38 -30.19 -23.99
C ASP A 171 -14.14 -31.11 -24.10
N LEU A 172 -14.30 -32.32 -23.54
CA LEU A 172 -13.57 -33.53 -23.90
C LEU A 172 -14.61 -34.55 -24.38
#